data_AF-A0A654DYB2-F1
#
_entry.id   AF-A0A654DYB2-F1
#
_cell.length_a   1.000
_cell.length_b   1.000
_cell.length_c   1.000
_cell.angle_alpha   90.00
_cell.angle_beta   90.00
_cell.angle_gamma   90.00
#
_symmetry.space_group_name_H-M   'P 1'
#
loop_
_entity.id
_entity.type
_entity.pdbx_description
1 polymer ?
#
loop_
_entity_poly.entity_id
_entity_poly.type
_entity_poly.pdbx_seq_one_letter_code
_entity_poly.pdbx_strand_id
1 'polypeptide(L)'
;MKKYFTVKNILLVISILLNIVLTGILGIRAMNEPTHKRGILTENIKVGLFSNPNVLFELPKGLTVEDASPRGIAAIDMFELERFSIVITSDLGNLVNYDADPSELQPFGNHYSADYPTMEKRK
;
A
#
# COMPACT_ATOMS: atom_id res chain seq x y z
N MET A 1 41.09 -6.86 36.97
CA MET A 1 39.74 -6.72 36.33
C MET A 1 39.41 -8.02 35.62
N LYS A 2 38.48 -8.84 36.12
CA LYS A 2 37.80 -9.94 35.38
C LYS A 2 36.87 -10.70 36.33
N LYS A 3 35.60 -10.32 36.37
CA LYS A 3 34.47 -11.14 36.88
C LYS A 3 33.15 -10.48 36.48
N TYR A 4 32.86 -10.45 35.18
CA TYR A 4 31.61 -9.83 34.68
C TYR A 4 30.74 -10.76 33.83
N PHE A 5 31.16 -12.00 33.60
CA PHE A 5 30.45 -12.92 32.71
C PHE A 5 29.98 -14.17 33.46
N THR A 6 29.03 -13.98 34.36
CA THR A 6 28.11 -15.05 34.79
C THR A 6 27.08 -15.27 33.69
N VAL A 7 26.62 -16.51 33.48
CA VAL A 7 25.61 -16.87 32.46
C VAL A 7 24.39 -15.94 32.50
N LYS A 8 23.96 -15.55 33.70
CA LYS A 8 22.87 -14.56 33.91
C LYS A 8 23.15 -13.20 33.26
N ASN A 9 24.38 -12.70 33.31
CA ASN A 9 24.75 -11.42 32.70
C ASN A 9 24.77 -11.50 31.18
N ILE A 10 25.18 -12.65 30.61
CA ILE A 10 25.13 -12.91 29.16
C ILE A 10 23.68 -12.88 28.68
N LEU A 11 22.81 -13.63 29.36
CA LEU A 11 21.40 -13.72 29.01
C LEU A 11 20.71 -12.36 29.10
N LEU A 12 21.07 -11.55 30.10
CA LEU A 12 20.54 -10.19 30.23
C LEU A 12 21.00 -9.29 29.06
N VAL A 13 22.28 -9.31 28.71
CA VAL A 13 22.82 -8.53 27.59
C VAL A 13 22.18 -8.95 26.27
N ILE A 14 22.04 -10.26 26.02
CA ILE A 14 21.37 -10.78 24.82
C ILE A 14 19.90 -10.35 24.78
N SER A 15 19.18 -10.43 25.91
CA SER A 15 17.79 -10.00 25.99
C SER A 15 17.63 -8.51 25.65
N ILE A 16 18.48 -7.65 26.19
CA ILE A 16 18.48 -6.21 25.91
C ILE A 16 18.76 -5.97 24.41
N LEU A 17 19.80 -6.61 23.87
CA LEU A 17 20.15 -6.48 22.45
C LEU A 17 19.01 -6.96 21.54
N LEU A 18 18.36 -8.08 21.85
CA LEU A 18 17.25 -8.61 21.08
C LEU A 18 16.07 -7.64 21.07
N ASN A 19 15.75 -7.02 22.21
CA ASN A 19 14.69 -6.01 22.28
C ASN A 19 15.02 -4.76 21.44
N ILE A 20 16.28 -4.30 21.48
CA ILE A 20 16.73 -3.18 20.65
C ILE A 20 16.60 -3.53 19.15
N VAL A 21 17.07 -4.71 18.74
CA VAL A 21 16.98 -5.15 17.34
C VAL A 21 15.52 -5.28 16.90
N LEU A 22 14.66 -5.91 17.68
CA LEU A 22 13.24 -6.07 17.37
C LEU A 22 12.56 -4.70 17.22
N THR A 23 12.82 -3.78 18.14
CA THR A 23 12.28 -2.42 18.09
C THR A 23 12.76 -1.68 16.84
N GLY A 24 14.04 -1.83 16.48
CA GLY A 24 14.60 -1.26 15.25
C GLY A 24 13.94 -1.82 13.98
N ILE A 25 13.79 -3.15 13.89
CA ILE A 25 13.15 -3.79 12.73
C ILE A 25 11.68 -3.33 12.60
N LEU A 26 10.93 -3.32 13.70
CA LEU A 26 9.53 -2.88 13.69
C LEU A 26 9.40 -1.39 13.34
N GLY A 27 10.28 -0.55 13.88
CA GLY A 27 10.31 0.88 13.58
C GLY A 27 10.60 1.16 12.10
N ILE A 28 11.60 0.47 11.52
CA ILE A 28 11.92 0.60 10.09
C ILE A 28 10.75 0.14 9.23
N ARG A 29 10.08 -0.97 9.59
CA ARG A 29 8.88 -1.44 8.88
C ARG A 29 7.76 -0.41 8.92
N ALA A 30 7.42 0.11 10.11
CA ALA A 30 6.36 1.09 10.28
C ALA A 30 6.63 2.40 9.50
N MET A 31 7.89 2.81 9.36
CA MET A 31 8.27 3.98 8.57
C MET A 31 8.15 3.77 7.04
N ASN A 32 8.20 2.51 6.59
CA ASN A 32 8.17 2.15 5.19
C ASN A 32 6.78 1.69 4.70
N GLU A 33 5.84 1.46 5.62
CA GLU A 33 4.47 1.08 5.31
C GLU A 33 3.72 2.22 4.59
N PRO A 34 2.82 1.92 3.65
CA PRO A 34 1.94 2.92 3.06
C PRO A 34 1.16 3.69 4.13
N THR A 35 0.77 4.92 3.80
CA THR A 35 -0.06 5.70 4.75
C THR A 35 -1.46 5.13 4.91
N HIS A 36 -1.90 4.31 3.96
CA HIS A 36 -3.27 3.79 3.86
C HIS A 36 -4.33 4.91 3.96
N LYS A 37 -3.94 6.15 3.62
CA LYS A 37 -4.84 7.31 3.65
C LYS A 37 -5.87 7.13 2.55
N ARG A 38 -7.14 7.24 2.92
CA ARG A 38 -8.25 7.19 1.96
C ARG A 38 -8.54 8.57 1.41
N GLY A 39 -8.92 8.60 0.14
CA GLY A 39 -9.31 9.83 -0.54
C GLY A 39 -10.31 9.56 -1.65
N ILE A 40 -10.75 10.63 -2.29
CA ILE A 40 -11.74 10.59 -3.37
C ILE A 40 -11.07 10.96 -4.68
N LEU A 41 -11.26 10.13 -5.70
CA LEU A 41 -10.77 10.41 -7.04
C LEU A 41 -11.47 11.65 -7.61
N THR A 42 -10.71 12.65 -8.05
CA THR A 42 -11.26 13.97 -8.47
C THR A 42 -11.67 14.02 -9.94
N GLU A 43 -11.12 13.13 -10.75
CA GLU A 43 -11.34 13.06 -12.21
C GLU A 43 -11.46 11.61 -12.69
N ASN A 44 -12.04 11.41 -13.89
CA ASN A 44 -12.11 10.08 -14.47
C ASN A 44 -10.71 9.65 -14.94
N ILE A 45 -10.29 8.43 -14.61
CA ILE A 45 -9.02 7.87 -15.09
C ILE A 45 -9.30 6.87 -16.20
N LYS A 46 -8.65 7.08 -17.34
CA LYS A 46 -8.64 6.13 -18.45
C LYS A 46 -7.54 5.10 -18.23
N VAL A 47 -7.91 3.82 -18.18
CA VAL A 47 -6.97 2.72 -18.02
C VAL A 47 -6.79 2.03 -19.36
N GLY A 48 -5.54 1.88 -19.78
CA GLY A 48 -5.17 1.25 -21.05
C GLY A 48 -3.88 0.44 -20.92
N LEU A 49 -3.50 -0.26 -21.99
CA LEU A 49 -2.19 -0.92 -22.06
C LEU A 49 -1.10 0.11 -22.31
N PHE A 50 0.06 -0.06 -21.68
CA PHE A 50 1.21 0.82 -21.92
C PHE A 50 1.59 0.83 -23.41
N SER A 51 1.84 2.02 -23.96
CA SER A 51 2.12 2.24 -25.39
C SER A 51 0.97 1.91 -26.36
N ASN A 52 -0.26 1.68 -25.89
CA ASN A 52 -1.44 1.45 -26.73
C ASN A 52 -2.43 2.63 -26.60
N PRO A 53 -2.92 3.23 -27.69
CA PRO A 53 -3.91 4.32 -27.61
C PRO A 53 -5.30 3.87 -27.14
N ASN A 54 -5.57 2.56 -27.08
CA ASN A 54 -6.87 2.04 -26.70
C ASN A 54 -7.08 2.07 -25.18
N VAL A 55 -8.19 2.66 -24.77
CA VAL A 55 -8.72 2.60 -23.41
C VAL A 55 -9.41 1.25 -23.22
N LEU A 56 -9.03 0.51 -22.19
CA LEU A 56 -9.67 -0.73 -21.79
C LEU A 56 -10.93 -0.46 -20.96
N PHE A 57 -10.83 0.45 -19.98
CA PHE A 57 -11.95 0.88 -19.14
C PHE A 57 -11.65 2.25 -18.50
N GLU A 58 -12.67 2.87 -17.92
CA GLU A 58 -12.54 4.11 -17.17
C GLU A 58 -12.92 3.89 -15.70
N LEU A 59 -12.10 4.44 -14.80
CA LEU A 59 -12.43 4.58 -13.39
C LEU A 59 -13.14 5.93 -13.21
N PRO A 60 -14.40 5.95 -12.76
CA PRO A 60 -15.13 7.20 -12.60
C PRO A 60 -14.58 8.02 -11.42
N LYS A 61 -14.64 9.35 -11.55
CA LYS A 61 -14.47 10.27 -10.41
C LYS A 61 -15.45 9.94 -9.28
N GLY A 62 -15.08 10.26 -8.04
CA GLY A 62 -15.88 9.97 -6.85
C GLY A 62 -15.60 8.60 -6.23
N LEU A 63 -14.77 7.76 -6.86
CA LEU A 63 -14.31 6.52 -6.24
C LEU A 63 -13.47 6.81 -4.99
N THR A 64 -13.71 6.03 -3.94
CA THR A 64 -12.86 6.00 -2.77
C THR A 64 -11.63 5.17 -3.08
N VAL A 65 -10.46 5.78 -3.00
CA VAL A 65 -9.18 5.13 -3.25
C VAL A 65 -8.31 5.19 -1.99
N GLU A 66 -7.29 4.35 -1.93
CA GLU A 66 -6.36 4.29 -0.80
C GLU A 66 -4.92 4.45 -1.31
N ASP A 67 -4.14 5.25 -0.58
CA ASP A 67 -2.71 5.37 -0.83
C ASP A 67 -2.00 4.05 -0.46
N ALA A 68 -1.65 3.30 -1.50
CA ALA A 68 -0.89 2.06 -1.41
C ALA A 68 0.61 2.26 -1.66
N SER A 69 1.10 3.50 -1.71
CA SER A 69 2.49 3.80 -2.05
C SER A 69 3.42 3.41 -0.89
N PRO A 70 4.34 2.44 -1.07
CA PRO A 70 5.34 2.13 -0.06
C PRO A 70 6.27 3.33 0.13
N ARG A 71 6.78 3.51 1.35
CA ARG A 71 7.62 4.64 1.74
C ARG A 71 9.05 4.19 2.02
N GLY A 72 9.98 5.14 2.00
CA GLY A 72 11.38 4.91 2.38
C GLY A 72 12.06 3.83 1.56
N ILE A 73 12.68 2.85 2.24
CA ILE A 73 13.50 1.81 1.58
C ILE A 73 12.60 0.81 0.82
N ALA A 74 11.34 0.63 1.24
CA ALA A 74 10.40 -0.27 0.56
C ALA A 74 9.89 0.27 -0.78
N ALA A 75 10.09 1.57 -1.08
CA ALA A 75 9.76 2.15 -2.38
C ALA A 75 10.58 1.56 -3.55
N ILE A 76 11.67 0.85 -3.25
CA ILE A 76 12.51 0.19 -4.26
C ILE A 76 11.85 -1.12 -4.76
N ASP A 77 10.97 -1.73 -3.96
CA ASP A 77 10.39 -3.06 -4.20
C ASP A 77 8.95 -3.00 -4.74
N MET A 78 8.59 -1.91 -5.44
CA MET A 78 7.23 -1.62 -5.97
C MET A 78 6.63 -2.67 -6.92
N PHE A 79 7.36 -3.76 -7.20
CA PHE A 79 6.94 -4.87 -8.06
C PHE A 79 7.10 -6.22 -7.33
N GLU A 80 6.45 -6.38 -6.17
CA GLU A 80 6.41 -7.69 -5.50
C GLU A 80 5.78 -8.77 -6.40
N LEU A 81 6.35 -9.97 -6.38
CA LEU A 81 5.84 -11.14 -7.10
C LEU A 81 4.54 -11.67 -6.46
N GLU A 82 3.67 -12.27 -7.28
CA GLU A 82 2.42 -12.96 -6.87
C GLU A 82 1.23 -12.07 -6.45
N ARG A 83 1.27 -10.77 -6.73
CA ARG A 83 0.09 -9.88 -6.67
C ARG A 83 0.02 -9.05 -7.95
N PHE A 84 -1.18 -8.89 -8.51
CA PHE A 84 -1.41 -7.90 -9.57
C PHE A 84 -2.14 -6.70 -8.96
N SER A 85 -1.61 -5.50 -9.18
CA SER A 85 -2.21 -4.23 -8.76
C SER A 85 -2.38 -3.35 -9.98
N ILE A 86 -3.46 -2.56 -10.01
CA ILE A 86 -3.58 -1.46 -10.97
C ILE A 86 -2.90 -0.25 -10.30
N VAL A 87 -1.62 -0.07 -10.59
CA VAL A 87 -0.85 1.07 -10.09
C VAL A 87 -1.06 2.24 -11.04
N ILE A 88 -1.64 3.32 -10.53
CA ILE A 88 -1.88 4.55 -11.27
C ILE A 88 -0.88 5.58 -10.79
N THR A 89 0.12 5.87 -11.61
CA THR A 89 1.08 6.95 -11.37
C THR A 89 0.59 8.20 -12.11
N SER A 90 0.55 9.33 -11.41
CA SER A 90 0.14 10.60 -12.00
C SER A 90 1.01 11.73 -11.47
N ASP A 91 1.39 12.63 -12.38
CA ASP A 91 2.05 13.89 -12.02
C ASP A 91 1.05 14.95 -11.51
N LEU A 92 -0.27 14.65 -11.59
CA LEU A 92 -1.33 15.52 -11.09
C LEU A 92 -1.44 15.35 -9.57
N GLY A 93 -0.87 16.29 -8.83
CA GLY A 93 -0.88 16.29 -7.36
C GLY A 93 -2.28 16.36 -6.72
N ASN A 94 -3.32 16.61 -7.52
CA ASN A 94 -4.72 16.73 -7.10
C ASN A 94 -5.63 15.62 -7.66
N LEU A 95 -5.07 14.55 -8.23
CA LEU A 95 -5.84 13.41 -8.75
C LEU A 95 -6.71 12.75 -7.66
N VAL A 96 -6.25 12.77 -6.42
CA VAL A 96 -6.96 12.25 -5.25
C VAL A 96 -7.10 13.35 -4.21
N ASN A 97 -8.33 13.63 -3.79
CA ASN A 97 -8.61 14.47 -2.64
C ASN A 97 -8.54 13.63 -1.36
N TYR A 98 -7.41 13.69 -0.67
CA TYR A 98 -7.21 13.01 0.61
C TYR A 98 -7.76 13.78 1.82
N ASP A 99 -8.26 15.00 1.63
CA ASP A 99 -8.79 15.85 2.69
C ASP A 99 -10.33 15.93 2.64
N ALA A 100 -10.96 14.99 1.90
CA ALA A 100 -12.41 14.83 1.84
C ALA A 100 -13.01 14.53 3.22
N ASP A 101 -14.24 14.98 3.44
CA ASP A 101 -14.97 14.68 4.67
C ASP A 101 -15.19 13.15 4.79
N PRO A 102 -14.99 12.54 5.97
CA PRO A 102 -15.22 11.11 6.15
C PRO A 102 -16.61 10.61 5.74
N SER A 103 -17.63 11.48 5.76
CA SER A 103 -18.99 11.18 5.30
C SER A 103 -19.12 11.05 3.78
N GLU A 104 -18.18 11.60 3.01
CA GLU A 104 -18.12 11.47 1.55
C GLU A 104 -17.44 10.17 1.11
N LEU A 105 -16.71 9.50 2.02
CA LEU A 105 -16.05 8.23 1.74
C LEU A 105 -17.06 7.07 1.72
N GLN A 106 -16.87 6.12 0.81
CA GLN A 106 -17.74 4.95 0.77
C GLN A 106 -17.57 4.07 2.03
N PRO A 107 -18.67 3.53 2.59
CA PRO A 107 -18.63 2.75 3.84
C PRO A 107 -17.82 1.45 3.73
N PHE A 108 -17.83 0.82 2.55
CA PHE A 108 -17.03 -0.38 2.25
C PHE A 108 -15.63 -0.06 1.70
N GLY A 109 -15.22 1.21 1.75
CA GLY A 109 -13.88 1.67 1.43
C GLY A 109 -13.53 1.61 -0.07
N ASN A 110 -12.27 1.29 -0.33
CA ASN A 110 -11.60 1.12 -1.62
C ASN A 110 -11.73 -0.30 -2.21
N HIS A 111 -12.66 -1.11 -1.70
CA HIS A 111 -12.86 -2.50 -2.15
C HIS A 111 -14.00 -2.54 -3.17
N TYR A 112 -13.67 -2.94 -4.40
CA TYR A 112 -14.62 -3.01 -5.50
C TYR A 112 -14.74 -4.44 -6.00
N SER A 113 -15.96 -4.96 -6.10
CA SER A 113 -16.23 -6.23 -6.76
C SER A 113 -16.45 -6.00 -8.25
N ALA A 114 -15.77 -6.77 -9.08
CA ALA A 114 -16.07 -6.87 -10.50
C ALA A 114 -16.55 -8.29 -10.79
N ASP A 115 -17.75 -8.40 -11.37
CA ASP A 115 -18.22 -9.68 -11.88
C ASP A 115 -17.59 -9.94 -13.24
N TYR A 116 -17.00 -11.13 -13.41
CA TYR A 116 -16.60 -11.61 -14.72
C TYR A 116 -17.82 -12.26 -15.37
N PRO A 117 -18.17 -11.93 -16.63
CA PRO A 117 -19.30 -12.56 -17.29
C PRO A 117 -19.07 -14.07 -17.36
N THR A 118 -19.96 -14.84 -16.72
CA THR A 118 -20.04 -16.29 -16.95
C THR A 118 -20.37 -16.45 -18.42
N MET A 119 -19.50 -17.11 -19.19
CA MET A 119 -19.66 -17.22 -20.64
C MET A 119 -21.11 -17.55 -20.99
N GLU A 120 -21.78 -16.58 -21.62
CA GLU A 120 -23.07 -16.83 -22.25
C GLU A 120 -22.81 -17.94 -23.27
N LYS A 121 -23.46 -19.10 -23.09
CA LYS A 121 -23.30 -20.27 -23.94
C LYS A 121 -23.38 -19.80 -25.40
N ARG A 122 -22.26 -19.91 -26.11
CA ARG A 122 -22.24 -19.72 -27.56
C ARG A 122 -23.34 -20.63 -28.14
N LYS A 123 -24.34 -19.99 -28.76
CA LYS A 123 -25.41 -20.68 -29.49
C LYS A 123 -24.81 -21.52 -30.61
#